data_AF-A0A532VKL3-F1
#
_entry.id   AF-A0A532VKL3-F1
#
_cell.length_a   1.000
_cell.length_b   1.000
_cell.length_c   1.000
_cell.angle_alpha   90.00
_cell.angle_beta   90.00
_cell.angle_gamma   90.00
#
_symmetry.space_group_name_H-M   'P 1'
#
loop_
_entity.id
_entity.type
_entity.pdbx_description
1 polymer ?
#
loop_
_entity_poly.entity_id
_entity_poly.type
_entity_poly.pdbx_seq_one_letter_code
_entity_poly.pdbx_strand_id
1 'polypeptide(L)'
;MRAYQTELCFSGVRGKAVVVEPDKVAYRLVFWSKAQYVGCWDLGGGVWFTPEWLETNSPEDFHCYEPIMDKKLKYSKVRILESGPARAKVHWHYACCNMRYQVFHGNTTADEYYTVYPNGIAIRKLVAWPGNESDFGGNPNFWQVLEYILVNERGVVPEKILDLKKAFTLQNSKGEEISFSWPLPAKPHRPLCADYPQIANWDDYIGRVHLKERPDPYVIIVKDQRLFPYKPCVNCQRDHPYFGLFQGDATTFKHWPAADMEDFVLAADAGADVESVATHTSFIDCNYTSIPADVPPRPTTWLFITGATQEPSSFLAALARSWQNPARIETGYENKGKIPGMAQGRVLYEGYAYSQMAYCFRKFGENKIEFQMTPKEKVINPVFIVNSWTSSSARVSLDGKELDQRKFRTQIDGKDLVIWIDQVIDQPTQIIIRA
;
A
#
# COMPACT_ATOMS: atom_id res chain seq x y z
N MET A 1 17.42 -8.89 -1.94
CA MET A 1 16.18 -8.41 -2.58
C MET A 1 16.63 -7.65 -3.80
N ARG A 2 15.79 -7.55 -4.83
CA ARG A 2 16.15 -6.80 -6.03
C ARG A 2 14.94 -6.13 -6.67
N ALA A 3 15.14 -4.92 -7.20
CA ALA A 3 14.23 -4.30 -8.13
C ALA A 3 14.91 -4.17 -9.50
N TYR A 4 14.21 -4.50 -10.57
CA TYR A 4 14.77 -4.50 -11.93
C TYR A 4 13.69 -4.27 -12.99
N GLN A 5 14.13 -3.88 -14.19
CA GLN A 5 13.27 -3.79 -15.37
C GLN A 5 13.38 -5.07 -16.19
N THR A 6 12.26 -5.52 -16.75
CA THR A 6 12.19 -6.73 -17.58
C THR A 6 11.00 -6.65 -18.55
N GLU A 7 10.78 -7.71 -19.33
CA GLU A 7 9.53 -7.98 -20.02
C GLU A 7 8.80 -9.13 -19.32
N LEU A 8 7.51 -8.95 -19.05
CA LEU A 8 6.65 -9.99 -18.48
C LEU A 8 5.59 -10.41 -19.49
N CYS A 9 5.22 -11.68 -19.42
CA CYS A 9 4.09 -12.26 -20.14
C CYS A 9 3.01 -12.62 -19.12
N PHE A 10 1.79 -12.12 -19.31
CA PHE A 10 0.62 -12.45 -18.51
C PHE A 10 -0.57 -12.65 -19.44
N SER A 11 -1.29 -13.77 -19.31
CA SER A 11 -2.42 -14.10 -20.17
C SER A 11 -2.09 -14.06 -21.67
N GLY A 12 -0.87 -14.50 -22.03
CA GLY A 12 -0.38 -14.52 -23.41
C GLY A 12 0.01 -13.17 -24.00
N VAL A 13 -0.11 -12.08 -23.24
CA VAL A 13 0.28 -10.73 -23.67
C VAL A 13 1.64 -10.40 -23.06
N ARG A 14 2.54 -9.82 -23.84
CA ARG A 14 3.87 -9.37 -23.38
C ARG A 14 3.92 -7.86 -23.21
N GLY A 15 4.70 -7.41 -22.24
CA GLY A 15 4.92 -5.99 -22.00
C GLY A 15 6.07 -5.72 -21.03
N LYS A 16 6.64 -4.52 -21.13
CA LYS A 16 7.66 -4.02 -20.21
C LYS A 16 7.12 -4.01 -18.77
N ALA A 17 7.99 -4.29 -17.81
CA ALA A 17 7.67 -4.28 -16.39
C ALA A 17 8.82 -3.75 -15.54
N VAL A 18 8.46 -3.17 -14.40
CA VAL A 18 9.35 -3.09 -13.22
C VAL A 18 8.90 -4.17 -12.24
N VAL A 19 9.85 -4.92 -11.70
CA VAL A 19 9.60 -6.01 -10.76
C VAL A 19 10.44 -5.77 -9.51
N VAL A 20 9.83 -5.98 -8.34
CA VAL A 20 10.53 -6.07 -7.04
C VAL A 20 10.35 -7.46 -6.49
N GLU A 21 11.45 -8.16 -6.26
CA GLU A 21 11.49 -9.49 -5.64
C GLU A 21 12.05 -9.38 -4.22
N PRO A 22 11.18 -9.50 -3.19
CA PRO A 22 11.61 -9.64 -1.81
C PRO A 22 12.44 -10.92 -1.62
N ASP A 23 13.30 -10.95 -0.59
CA ASP A 23 14.23 -12.07 -0.36
C ASP A 23 13.60 -13.29 0.31
N LYS A 24 12.51 -13.10 1.06
CA LYS A 24 12.01 -14.11 2.00
C LYS A 24 10.64 -14.69 1.62
N VAL A 25 10.10 -14.28 0.49
CA VAL A 25 8.79 -14.70 0.01
C VAL A 25 8.86 -15.01 -1.48
N ALA A 26 7.94 -15.85 -1.96
CA ALA A 26 7.91 -16.29 -3.37
C ALA A 26 7.09 -15.37 -4.28
N TYR A 27 6.30 -14.46 -3.71
CA TYR A 27 5.53 -13.46 -4.45
C TYR A 27 6.36 -12.19 -4.67
N ARG A 28 5.95 -11.37 -5.64
CA ARG A 28 6.70 -10.18 -6.08
C ARG A 28 5.77 -9.03 -6.38
N LEU A 29 6.26 -7.79 -6.27
CA LEU A 29 5.52 -6.61 -6.72
C LEU A 29 5.87 -6.32 -8.17
N VAL A 30 4.87 -6.17 -9.03
CA VAL A 30 5.04 -5.92 -10.47
C VAL A 30 4.30 -4.65 -10.87
N PHE A 31 4.93 -3.90 -11.77
CA PHE A 31 4.33 -2.76 -12.46
C PHE A 31 4.45 -3.07 -13.94
N TRP A 32 3.36 -3.52 -14.55
CA TRP A 32 3.38 -4.03 -15.93
C TRP A 32 2.68 -3.08 -16.89
N SER A 33 3.32 -2.80 -18.03
CA SER A 33 2.84 -1.82 -19.03
C SER A 33 1.44 -2.14 -19.57
N LYS A 34 1.07 -3.41 -19.65
CA LYS A 34 -0.26 -3.83 -20.12
C LYS A 34 -1.31 -3.86 -19.01
N ALA A 35 -0.92 -3.51 -17.78
CA ALA A 35 -1.79 -3.15 -16.68
C ALA A 35 -1.57 -1.67 -16.28
N GLN A 36 -1.19 -0.83 -17.24
CA GLN A 36 -0.96 0.62 -17.05
C GLN A 36 0.04 0.97 -15.94
N TYR A 37 0.98 0.06 -15.66
CA TYR A 37 1.93 0.14 -14.55
C TYR A 37 1.27 0.29 -13.18
N VAL A 38 0.01 -0.12 -13.01
CA VAL A 38 -0.59 -0.30 -11.67
C VAL A 38 0.27 -1.27 -10.87
N GLY A 39 0.51 -0.95 -9.60
CA GLY A 39 1.25 -1.81 -8.68
C GLY A 39 0.44 -3.04 -8.31
N CYS A 40 0.89 -4.22 -8.73
CA CYS A 40 0.23 -5.50 -8.47
C CYS A 40 1.18 -6.48 -7.76
N TRP A 41 0.73 -7.12 -6.70
CA TRP A 41 1.39 -8.27 -6.09
C TRP A 41 1.11 -9.51 -6.94
N ASP A 42 2.12 -10.04 -7.62
CA ASP A 42 2.06 -11.30 -8.32
C ASP A 42 2.21 -12.45 -7.32
N LEU A 43 1.09 -13.14 -7.07
CA LEU A 43 0.96 -14.22 -6.09
C LEU A 43 1.20 -15.61 -6.70
N GLY A 44 1.56 -15.67 -7.98
CA GLY A 44 1.76 -16.91 -8.74
C GLY A 44 0.46 -17.50 -9.30
N GLY A 45 0.60 -18.41 -10.27
CA GLY A 45 -0.53 -19.12 -10.87
C GLY A 45 -1.53 -18.24 -11.62
N GLY A 46 -1.07 -17.13 -12.20
CA GLY A 46 -1.93 -16.21 -12.96
C GLY A 46 -2.83 -15.32 -12.09
N VAL A 47 -2.54 -15.21 -10.79
CA VAL A 47 -3.31 -14.36 -9.85
C VAL A 47 -2.43 -13.22 -9.36
N TRP A 48 -2.82 -11.99 -9.66
CA TRP A 48 -2.23 -10.81 -9.01
C TRP A 48 -3.26 -10.12 -8.11
N PHE A 49 -2.78 -9.26 -7.21
CA PHE A 49 -3.61 -8.40 -6.37
C PHE A 49 -3.13 -6.96 -6.44
N THR A 50 -4.04 -5.99 -6.56
CA THR A 50 -3.69 -4.57 -6.42
C THR A 50 -4.54 -3.92 -5.33
N PRO A 51 -3.95 -3.04 -4.49
CA PRO A 51 -4.69 -2.16 -3.60
C PRO A 51 -5.18 -0.90 -4.33
N GLU A 52 -5.30 -0.93 -5.66
CA GLU A 52 -5.82 0.13 -6.52
C GLU A 52 -4.96 1.41 -6.58
N TRP A 53 -5.58 2.53 -6.93
CA TRP A 53 -5.01 3.82 -7.30
C TRP A 53 -5.85 4.98 -6.74
N LEU A 54 -5.64 6.20 -7.24
CA LEU A 54 -6.53 7.34 -7.06
C LEU A 54 -7.45 7.43 -8.28
N GLU A 55 -8.74 7.50 -8.03
CA GLU A 55 -9.72 7.69 -9.08
C GLU A 55 -10.90 8.57 -8.66
N THR A 56 -11.63 9.00 -9.68
CA THR A 56 -12.92 9.64 -9.54
C THR A 56 -13.76 9.34 -10.78
N ASN A 57 -15.06 9.61 -10.72
CA ASN A 57 -15.91 9.69 -11.88
C ASN A 57 -16.78 10.94 -11.82
N SER A 58 -17.40 11.26 -12.95
CA SER A 58 -18.32 12.40 -13.04
C SER A 58 -19.73 11.95 -13.39
N PRO A 59 -20.76 12.41 -12.66
CA PRO A 59 -22.15 12.21 -13.05
C PRO A 59 -22.56 13.12 -14.23
N GLU A 60 -21.74 14.12 -14.58
CA GLU A 60 -22.07 15.10 -15.63
C GLU A 60 -21.68 14.59 -17.02
N ASP A 61 -20.60 13.81 -17.12
CA ASP A 61 -20.13 13.23 -18.39
C ASP A 61 -20.09 11.70 -18.39
N PHE A 62 -20.38 11.05 -17.26
CA PHE A 62 -20.39 9.60 -17.06
C PHE A 62 -19.05 8.89 -17.31
N HIS A 63 -17.92 9.60 -17.32
CA HIS A 63 -16.60 8.99 -17.43
C HIS A 63 -16.00 8.68 -16.06
N CYS A 64 -15.25 7.58 -16.01
CA CYS A 64 -14.23 7.36 -14.99
C CYS A 64 -12.93 8.07 -15.37
N TYR A 65 -12.21 8.53 -14.36
CA TYR A 65 -10.95 9.25 -14.46
C TYR A 65 -9.91 8.53 -13.60
N GLU A 66 -9.09 7.70 -14.24
CA GLU A 66 -8.26 6.72 -13.55
C GLU A 66 -7.11 6.23 -14.46
N PRO A 67 -6.00 5.72 -13.90
CA PRO A 67 -4.84 5.30 -14.69
C PRO A 67 -5.12 4.18 -15.70
N ILE A 68 -6.11 3.31 -15.47
CA ILE A 68 -6.39 2.18 -16.39
C ILE A 68 -7.04 2.63 -17.70
N MET A 69 -7.51 3.89 -17.78
CA MET A 69 -7.97 4.52 -19.02
C MET A 69 -6.82 4.94 -19.94
N ASP A 70 -5.60 5.05 -19.42
CA ASP A 70 -4.40 5.40 -20.18
C ASP A 70 -3.85 4.21 -20.97
N LYS A 71 -4.65 3.62 -21.88
CA LYS A 71 -4.29 2.41 -22.64
C LYS A 71 -2.98 2.58 -23.43
N LYS A 72 -2.69 3.80 -23.87
CA LYS A 72 -1.48 4.19 -24.63
C LYS A 72 -0.31 4.66 -23.75
N LEU A 73 -0.42 4.64 -22.43
CA LEU A 73 0.64 5.04 -21.48
C LEU A 73 1.19 6.46 -21.73
N LYS A 74 0.31 7.42 -22.04
CA LYS A 74 0.68 8.83 -22.24
C LYS A 74 1.14 9.49 -20.94
N TYR A 75 0.56 9.08 -19.82
CA TYR A 75 0.74 9.70 -18.51
C TYR A 75 1.41 8.75 -17.51
N SER A 76 1.07 7.46 -17.56
CA SER A 76 1.57 6.47 -16.61
C SER A 76 3.05 6.12 -16.82
N LYS A 77 3.87 6.32 -15.77
CA LYS A 77 5.32 6.09 -15.79
C LYS A 77 5.81 5.48 -14.48
N VAL A 78 6.66 4.47 -14.57
CA VAL A 78 7.27 3.82 -13.41
C VAL A 78 8.80 3.92 -13.44
N ARG A 79 9.43 4.10 -12.29
CA ARG A 79 10.90 4.06 -12.12
C ARG A 79 11.29 3.46 -10.78
N ILE A 80 12.43 2.78 -10.77
CA ILE A 80 13.08 2.32 -9.54
C ILE A 80 13.82 3.51 -8.94
N LEU A 81 13.56 3.80 -7.67
CA LEU A 81 14.27 4.84 -6.91
C LEU A 81 15.43 4.25 -6.11
N GLU A 82 15.24 3.06 -5.56
CA GLU A 82 16.21 2.40 -4.67
C GLU A 82 16.09 0.89 -4.87
N SER A 83 17.22 0.18 -4.92
CA SER A 83 17.24 -1.28 -4.97
C SER A 83 18.41 -1.79 -4.15
N GLY A 84 18.12 -2.50 -3.08
CA GLY A 84 19.15 -3.14 -2.27
C GLY A 84 18.60 -4.25 -1.38
N PRO A 85 19.50 -4.90 -0.62
CA PRO A 85 19.15 -6.04 0.24
C PRO A 85 18.23 -5.69 1.41
N ALA A 86 18.19 -4.44 1.90
CA ALA A 86 17.38 -4.01 3.04
C ALA A 86 16.01 -3.45 2.65
N ARG A 87 15.90 -2.78 1.49
CA ARG A 87 14.63 -2.34 0.88
C ARG A 87 14.76 -2.05 -0.61
N ALA A 88 13.65 -2.05 -1.31
CA ALA A 88 13.53 -1.45 -2.64
C ALA A 88 12.44 -0.36 -2.63
N LYS A 89 12.61 0.66 -3.46
CA LYS A 89 11.61 1.73 -3.64
C LYS A 89 11.30 1.91 -5.11
N VAL A 90 10.00 1.91 -5.43
CA VAL A 90 9.49 2.19 -6.76
C VAL A 90 8.59 3.41 -6.71
N HIS A 91 8.70 4.26 -7.73
CA HIS A 91 7.84 5.41 -7.95
C HIS A 91 6.99 5.19 -9.20
N TRP A 92 5.69 5.32 -9.06
CA TRP A 92 4.71 5.27 -10.13
C TRP A 92 3.95 6.59 -10.19
N HIS A 93 3.99 7.25 -11.34
CA HIS A 93 3.30 8.50 -11.61
C HIS A 93 2.23 8.28 -12.67
N TYR A 94 1.05 8.88 -12.53
CA TYR A 94 -0.02 8.85 -13.52
C TYR A 94 -0.92 10.08 -13.46
N ALA A 95 -1.76 10.24 -14.49
CA ALA A 95 -2.87 11.20 -14.51
C ALA A 95 -4.20 10.46 -14.40
N CYS A 96 -5.20 11.07 -13.75
CA CYS A 96 -6.58 10.60 -13.76
C CYS A 96 -7.23 11.09 -15.07
N CYS A 97 -7.10 10.31 -16.14
CA CYS A 97 -7.70 10.62 -17.43
C CYS A 97 -8.89 9.74 -17.74
N ASN A 98 -9.80 10.21 -18.61
CA ASN A 98 -10.83 9.36 -19.21
C ASN A 98 -10.29 8.58 -20.41
N MET A 99 -11.13 7.73 -21.02
CA MET A 99 -10.77 6.93 -22.21
C MET A 99 -10.32 7.76 -23.43
N ARG A 100 -10.66 9.06 -23.47
CA ARG A 100 -10.23 10.00 -24.51
C ARG A 100 -8.91 10.69 -24.18
N TYR A 101 -8.24 10.27 -23.12
CA TYR A 101 -6.98 10.84 -22.62
C TYR A 101 -7.12 12.28 -22.15
N GLN A 102 -8.30 12.70 -21.74
CA GLN A 102 -8.53 14.01 -21.16
C GLN A 102 -8.40 13.90 -19.64
N VAL A 103 -7.58 14.75 -19.04
CA VAL A 103 -7.27 14.70 -17.61
C VAL A 103 -8.32 15.46 -16.82
N PHE A 104 -8.86 14.85 -15.75
CA PHE A 104 -9.84 15.48 -14.86
C PHE A 104 -9.32 16.82 -14.34
N HIS A 105 -10.16 17.86 -14.42
CA HIS A 105 -9.80 19.24 -14.06
C HIS A 105 -8.47 19.75 -14.68
N GLY A 106 -8.05 19.19 -15.82
CA GLY A 106 -6.87 19.58 -16.60
C GLY A 106 -5.53 19.05 -16.07
N ASN A 107 -5.37 18.87 -14.76
CA ASN A 107 -4.08 18.52 -14.14
C ASN A 107 -4.20 17.60 -12.91
N THR A 108 -5.24 16.77 -12.84
CA THR A 108 -5.36 15.72 -11.81
C THR A 108 -4.32 14.63 -12.04
N THR A 109 -3.40 14.48 -11.09
CA THR A 109 -2.31 13.49 -11.15
C THR A 109 -2.07 12.86 -9.78
N ALA A 110 -1.33 11.77 -9.76
CA ALA A 110 -0.88 11.15 -8.52
C ALA A 110 0.53 10.58 -8.66
N ASP A 111 1.23 10.57 -7.53
CA ASP A 111 2.52 9.91 -7.36
C ASP A 111 2.38 8.85 -6.27
N GLU A 112 2.64 7.59 -6.62
CA GLU A 112 2.67 6.47 -5.71
C GLU A 112 4.08 5.96 -5.47
N TYR A 113 4.40 5.73 -4.20
CA TYR A 113 5.68 5.20 -3.77
C TYR A 113 5.46 3.88 -3.04
N TYR A 114 6.11 2.83 -3.52
CA TYR A 114 6.11 1.52 -2.88
C TYR A 114 7.48 1.29 -2.25
N THR A 115 7.53 1.25 -0.92
CA THR A 115 8.74 0.87 -0.17
C THR A 115 8.59 -0.57 0.30
N VAL A 116 9.32 -1.50 -0.34
CA VAL A 116 9.19 -2.95 -0.14
C VAL A 116 10.35 -3.49 0.71
N TYR A 117 10.02 -4.32 1.68
CA TYR A 117 10.97 -4.96 2.61
C TYR A 117 11.24 -6.43 2.26
N PRO A 118 12.34 -7.03 2.79
CA PRO A 118 12.76 -8.39 2.45
C PRO A 118 11.71 -9.48 2.69
N ASN A 119 10.78 -9.26 3.63
CA ASN A 119 9.68 -10.16 3.96
C ASN A 119 8.40 -9.93 3.16
N GLY A 120 8.42 -9.06 2.14
CA GLY A 120 7.27 -8.79 1.28
C GLY A 120 6.23 -7.84 1.88
N ILE A 121 6.48 -7.28 3.07
CA ILE A 121 5.72 -6.14 3.59
C ILE A 121 6.14 -4.89 2.81
N ALA A 122 5.17 -4.09 2.38
CA ALA A 122 5.45 -2.80 1.76
C ALA A 122 4.58 -1.68 2.34
N ILE A 123 5.11 -0.46 2.27
CA ILE A 123 4.31 0.75 2.39
C ILE A 123 3.98 1.28 1.00
N ARG A 124 2.68 1.44 0.71
CA ARG A 124 2.17 2.27 -0.38
C ARG A 124 1.95 3.67 0.18
N LYS A 125 2.55 4.67 -0.46
CA LYS A 125 2.28 6.09 -0.20
C LYS A 125 1.68 6.68 -1.47
N LEU A 126 0.40 7.03 -1.42
CA LEU A 126 -0.29 7.76 -2.46
C LEU A 126 -0.21 9.26 -2.18
N VAL A 127 0.31 10.05 -3.13
CA VAL A 127 0.25 11.52 -3.10
C VAL A 127 -0.65 11.96 -4.25
N ALA A 128 -1.85 12.41 -3.93
CA ALA A 128 -2.78 12.94 -4.91
C ALA A 128 -2.57 14.44 -5.13
N TRP A 129 -2.71 14.84 -6.38
CA TRP A 129 -2.79 16.22 -6.82
C TRP A 129 -4.12 16.41 -7.57
N PRO A 130 -5.26 16.55 -6.86
CA PRO A 130 -6.56 16.83 -7.50
C PRO A 130 -6.50 18.12 -8.32
N GLY A 131 -7.06 18.09 -9.52
CA GLY A 131 -6.86 19.15 -10.49
C GLY A 131 -7.63 20.44 -10.19
N ASN A 132 -7.11 21.55 -10.71
CA ASN A 132 -7.61 22.90 -10.46
C ASN A 132 -7.34 23.88 -11.63
N GLU A 133 -6.98 23.38 -12.82
CA GLU A 133 -6.67 24.19 -14.00
C GLU A 133 -7.86 24.34 -14.96
N SER A 134 -8.89 23.50 -14.83
CA SER A 134 -10.14 23.60 -15.57
C SER A 134 -11.29 22.96 -14.80
N ASP A 135 -12.50 23.17 -15.28
CA ASP A 135 -13.75 22.50 -14.88
C ASP A 135 -14.04 21.24 -15.71
N PHE A 136 -13.07 20.78 -16.53
CA PHE A 136 -13.26 19.61 -17.37
C PHE A 136 -13.52 18.36 -16.53
N GLY A 137 -14.63 17.67 -16.82
CA GLY A 137 -15.12 16.56 -16.01
C GLY A 137 -16.16 16.99 -14.95
N GLY A 138 -16.40 18.28 -14.75
CA GLY A 138 -17.43 18.77 -13.84
C GLY A 138 -17.22 18.30 -12.40
N ASN A 139 -18.31 18.10 -11.66
CA ASN A 139 -18.21 17.68 -10.26
C ASN A 139 -17.91 16.17 -10.12
N PRO A 140 -16.98 15.76 -9.24
CA PRO A 140 -16.78 14.34 -8.95
C PRO A 140 -17.96 13.77 -8.14
N ASN A 141 -18.30 12.49 -8.30
CA ASN A 141 -19.20 11.80 -7.35
C ASN A 141 -18.48 11.33 -6.08
N PHE A 142 -17.22 10.92 -6.23
CA PHE A 142 -16.39 10.38 -5.16
C PHE A 142 -14.91 10.58 -5.46
N TRP A 143 -14.07 10.35 -4.46
CA TRP A 143 -12.63 10.12 -4.64
C TRP A 143 -12.25 8.82 -3.96
N GLN A 144 -11.89 7.82 -4.76
CA GLN A 144 -11.51 6.49 -4.30
C GLN A 144 -9.98 6.39 -4.26
N VAL A 145 -9.47 5.71 -3.24
CA VAL A 145 -8.02 5.64 -2.94
C VAL A 145 -7.53 4.22 -2.68
N LEU A 146 -8.45 3.26 -2.63
CA LEU A 146 -8.19 1.86 -2.35
C LEU A 146 -9.37 1.03 -2.80
N GLU A 147 -9.06 -0.06 -3.49
CA GLU A 147 -9.94 -1.14 -3.82
C GLU A 147 -9.16 -2.44 -3.69
N TYR A 148 -9.82 -3.49 -3.23
CA TYR A 148 -9.23 -4.82 -3.17
C TYR A 148 -9.57 -5.52 -4.48
N ILE A 149 -8.60 -5.57 -5.40
CA ILE A 149 -8.79 -6.10 -6.74
C ILE A 149 -7.89 -7.31 -6.94
N LEU A 150 -8.49 -8.44 -7.32
CA LEU A 150 -7.75 -9.55 -7.92
C LEU A 150 -7.66 -9.34 -9.43
N VAL A 151 -6.50 -9.62 -9.99
CA VAL A 151 -6.26 -9.67 -11.44
C VAL A 151 -6.06 -11.12 -11.82
N ASN A 152 -6.88 -11.60 -12.75
CA ASN A 152 -6.94 -13.00 -13.12
C ASN A 152 -6.46 -13.18 -14.55
N GLU A 153 -5.54 -14.13 -14.76
CA GLU A 153 -5.17 -14.60 -16.08
C GLU A 153 -6.37 -15.30 -16.76
N ARG A 154 -6.38 -15.35 -18.09
CA ARG A 154 -7.33 -16.15 -18.85
C ARG A 154 -7.45 -17.57 -18.29
N GLY A 155 -8.69 -17.99 -18.02
CA GLY A 155 -9.02 -19.32 -17.49
C GLY A 155 -8.95 -19.43 -15.96
N VAL A 156 -8.43 -18.41 -15.29
CA VAL A 156 -8.44 -18.27 -13.83
C VAL A 156 -9.69 -17.48 -13.43
N VAL A 157 -10.50 -18.03 -12.53
CA VAL A 157 -11.73 -17.40 -12.05
C VAL A 157 -11.82 -17.44 -10.52
N PRO A 158 -12.47 -16.45 -9.89
CA PRO A 158 -12.61 -16.35 -8.43
C PRO A 158 -13.01 -17.65 -7.74
N GLU A 159 -13.95 -18.42 -8.31
CA GLU A 159 -14.47 -19.68 -7.74
C GLU A 159 -13.38 -20.74 -7.54
N LYS A 160 -12.38 -20.75 -8.43
CA LYS A 160 -11.26 -21.71 -8.39
C LYS A 160 -10.18 -21.27 -7.41
N ILE A 161 -10.03 -19.97 -7.16
CA ILE A 161 -8.88 -19.43 -6.43
C ILE A 161 -9.20 -18.94 -5.01
N LEU A 162 -10.45 -18.62 -4.70
CA LEU A 162 -10.88 -18.11 -3.39
C LEU A 162 -11.26 -19.20 -2.38
N ASP A 163 -11.09 -18.92 -1.09
CA ASP A 163 -11.91 -19.57 -0.06
C ASP A 163 -13.35 -19.06 -0.18
N LEU A 164 -14.24 -19.89 -0.72
CA LEU A 164 -15.62 -19.48 -1.02
C LEU A 164 -16.45 -19.18 0.22
N LYS A 165 -16.09 -19.72 1.39
CA LYS A 165 -16.83 -19.46 2.63
C LYS A 165 -16.39 -18.16 3.30
N LYS A 166 -15.16 -17.72 3.01
CA LYS A 166 -14.52 -16.56 3.64
C LYS A 166 -13.64 -15.84 2.62
N ALA A 167 -14.23 -15.39 1.51
CA ALA A 167 -13.50 -14.80 0.39
C ALA A 167 -12.83 -13.47 0.74
N PHE A 168 -13.48 -12.65 1.57
CA PHE A 168 -12.93 -11.39 2.04
C PHE A 168 -13.22 -11.17 3.52
N THR A 169 -12.27 -10.59 4.23
CA THR A 169 -12.47 -10.08 5.59
C THR A 169 -12.03 -8.65 5.72
N LEU A 170 -12.77 -7.88 6.50
CA LEU A 170 -12.31 -6.64 7.11
C LEU A 170 -12.26 -6.84 8.62
N GLN A 171 -11.12 -6.59 9.25
CA GLN A 171 -10.94 -6.72 10.69
C GLN A 171 -10.23 -5.50 11.28
N ASN A 172 -10.22 -5.37 12.60
CA ASN A 172 -9.34 -4.43 13.30
C ASN A 172 -8.23 -5.18 14.07
N SER A 173 -7.30 -4.41 14.62
CA SER A 173 -6.18 -4.95 15.40
C SER A 173 -6.58 -5.46 16.79
N LYS A 174 -7.83 -5.28 17.22
CA LYS A 174 -8.40 -5.83 18.47
C LYS A 174 -9.06 -7.20 18.25
N GLY A 175 -9.13 -7.68 17.01
CA GLY A 175 -9.67 -8.98 16.65
C GLY A 175 -11.16 -9.00 16.30
N GLU A 176 -11.81 -7.83 16.21
CA GLU A 176 -13.16 -7.75 15.63
C GLU A 176 -13.06 -7.95 14.11
N GLU A 177 -13.95 -8.73 13.53
CA GLU A 177 -13.91 -9.13 12.12
C GLU A 177 -15.32 -9.16 11.53
N ILE A 178 -15.43 -8.72 10.27
CA ILE A 178 -16.54 -9.01 9.37
C ILE A 178 -16.01 -9.86 8.20
N SER A 179 -16.77 -10.87 7.81
CA SER A 179 -16.40 -11.85 6.79
C SER A 179 -17.46 -11.91 5.70
N PHE A 180 -17.03 -12.11 4.45
CA PHE A 180 -17.88 -12.26 3.28
C PHE A 180 -17.51 -13.54 2.53
N SER A 181 -18.53 -14.31 2.14
CA SER A 181 -18.39 -15.46 1.24
C SER A 181 -18.22 -15.02 -0.22
N TRP A 182 -17.95 -15.98 -1.10
CA TRP A 182 -18.08 -15.83 -2.55
C TRP A 182 -19.29 -16.64 -3.06
N PRO A 183 -20.16 -16.09 -3.92
CA PRO A 183 -20.17 -14.70 -4.39
C PRO A 183 -20.46 -13.72 -3.25
N LEU A 184 -20.08 -12.46 -3.45
CA LEU A 184 -20.37 -11.39 -2.49
C LEU A 184 -21.89 -11.18 -2.36
N PRO A 185 -22.37 -10.63 -1.23
CA PRO A 185 -23.78 -10.27 -1.08
C PRO A 185 -24.28 -9.35 -2.22
N ALA A 186 -25.41 -9.70 -2.83
CA ALA A 186 -26.12 -8.85 -3.78
C ALA A 186 -26.90 -7.75 -3.03
N LYS A 187 -26.17 -6.79 -2.44
CA LYS A 187 -26.71 -5.63 -1.73
C LYS A 187 -26.38 -4.35 -2.52
N PRO A 188 -27.22 -3.31 -2.45
CA PRO A 188 -26.88 -2.02 -3.03
C PRO A 188 -25.53 -1.53 -2.53
N HIS A 189 -24.72 -1.00 -3.44
CA HIS A 189 -23.45 -0.39 -3.09
C HIS A 189 -23.68 0.85 -2.22
N ARG A 190 -23.26 0.78 -0.95
CA ARG A 190 -23.46 1.81 0.07
C ARG A 190 -22.39 1.69 1.16
N PRO A 191 -22.21 2.70 2.04
CA PRO A 191 -21.26 2.61 3.15
C PRO A 191 -21.48 1.36 3.99
N LEU A 192 -20.43 0.57 4.19
CA LEU A 192 -20.47 -0.72 4.88
C LEU A 192 -20.93 -0.61 6.32
N CYS A 193 -20.70 0.54 6.97
CA CYS A 193 -21.18 0.81 8.32
C CYS A 193 -22.71 0.82 8.44
N ALA A 194 -23.44 0.92 7.32
CA ALA A 194 -24.90 0.82 7.32
C ALA A 194 -25.38 -0.61 7.63
N ASP A 195 -24.59 -1.62 7.29
CA ASP A 195 -24.81 -3.03 7.65
C ASP A 195 -24.01 -3.45 8.90
N TYR A 196 -22.83 -2.85 9.09
CA TYR A 196 -21.87 -3.20 10.13
C TYR A 196 -21.45 -1.96 10.93
N PRO A 197 -22.32 -1.39 11.77
CA PRO A 197 -22.07 -0.10 12.44
C PRO A 197 -20.85 -0.11 13.39
N GLN A 198 -20.40 -1.28 13.83
CA GLN A 198 -19.22 -1.42 14.68
C GLN A 198 -17.93 -0.90 14.01
N ILE A 199 -17.83 -0.97 12.67
CA ILE A 199 -16.61 -0.55 11.96
C ILE A 199 -16.32 0.94 12.14
N ALA A 200 -17.33 1.76 12.43
CA ALA A 200 -17.15 3.18 12.71
C ALA A 200 -16.28 3.44 13.95
N ASN A 201 -16.22 2.48 14.87
CA ASN A 201 -15.50 2.59 16.13
C ASN A 201 -14.07 2.00 16.07
N TRP A 202 -13.70 1.33 14.98
CA TRP A 202 -12.38 0.70 14.86
C TRP A 202 -11.27 1.75 14.68
N ASP A 203 -10.08 1.49 15.21
CA ASP A 203 -8.92 2.39 15.13
C ASP A 203 -8.04 2.11 13.91
N ASP A 204 -8.26 0.97 13.26
CA ASP A 204 -7.59 0.49 12.06
C ASP A 204 -8.48 -0.49 11.32
N TYR A 205 -8.16 -0.69 10.05
CA TYR A 205 -8.87 -1.58 9.15
C TYR A 205 -7.87 -2.42 8.39
N ILE A 206 -8.00 -3.73 8.50
CA ILE A 206 -7.16 -4.74 7.87
C ILE A 206 -8.08 -5.52 6.94
N GLY A 207 -7.99 -5.25 5.63
CA GLY A 207 -8.69 -6.04 4.64
C GLY A 207 -7.80 -7.17 4.12
N ARG A 208 -8.40 -8.33 3.86
CA ARG A 208 -7.69 -9.52 3.38
C ARG A 208 -8.59 -10.31 2.45
N VAL A 209 -8.06 -10.68 1.28
CA VAL A 209 -8.69 -11.62 0.35
C VAL A 209 -8.13 -13.01 0.63
N HIS A 210 -8.99 -14.00 0.90
CA HIS A 210 -8.53 -15.35 1.26
C HIS A 210 -8.47 -16.24 0.02
N LEU A 211 -7.28 -16.75 -0.27
CA LEU A 211 -6.97 -17.54 -1.45
C LEU A 211 -6.60 -18.97 -1.08
N LYS A 212 -6.97 -19.91 -1.95
CA LYS A 212 -6.54 -21.31 -1.86
C LYS A 212 -5.10 -21.44 -2.33
N GLU A 213 -4.29 -22.20 -1.59
CA GLU A 213 -2.96 -22.67 -2.01
C GLU A 213 -1.94 -21.56 -2.34
N ARG A 214 -2.17 -20.34 -1.86
CA ARG A 214 -1.24 -19.20 -2.01
C ARG A 214 -1.40 -18.20 -0.87
N PRO A 215 -0.44 -17.28 -0.67
CA PRO A 215 -0.56 -16.24 0.34
C PRO A 215 -1.75 -15.31 0.09
N ASP A 216 -2.39 -14.87 1.15
CA ASP A 216 -3.53 -13.96 1.11
C ASP A 216 -3.03 -12.52 1.00
N PRO A 217 -3.43 -11.77 -0.04
CA PRO A 217 -3.12 -10.36 -0.12
C PRO A 217 -3.91 -9.58 0.93
N TYR A 218 -3.28 -8.52 1.43
CA TYR A 218 -3.88 -7.67 2.45
C TYR A 218 -3.53 -6.20 2.25
N VAL A 219 -4.34 -5.35 2.87
CA VAL A 219 -4.06 -3.92 3.06
C VAL A 219 -4.41 -3.53 4.49
N ILE A 220 -3.56 -2.73 5.12
CA ILE A 220 -3.79 -2.15 6.45
C ILE A 220 -3.85 -0.64 6.30
N ILE A 221 -4.95 -0.05 6.77
CA ILE A 221 -5.11 1.39 6.93
C ILE A 221 -5.44 1.72 8.38
N VAL A 222 -5.16 2.95 8.78
CA VAL A 222 -5.29 3.42 10.16
C VAL A 222 -6.27 4.56 10.23
N LYS A 223 -7.13 4.59 11.25
CA LYS A 223 -8.09 5.68 11.45
C LYS A 223 -7.39 6.89 12.09
N ASP A 224 -6.50 7.51 11.32
CA ASP A 224 -5.74 8.69 11.70
C ASP A 224 -5.63 9.62 10.48
N GLN A 225 -6.33 10.77 10.54
CA GLN A 225 -6.38 11.78 9.47
C GLN A 225 -5.00 12.27 9.00
N ARG A 226 -3.94 12.10 9.80
CA ARG A 226 -2.57 12.49 9.43
C ARG A 226 -1.89 11.48 8.50
N LEU A 227 -2.32 10.22 8.57
CA LEU A 227 -1.74 9.09 7.81
C LEU A 227 -2.69 8.62 6.71
N PHE A 228 -3.98 8.70 6.96
CA PHE A 228 -5.05 8.33 6.07
C PHE A 228 -6.18 9.36 6.21
N PRO A 229 -6.16 10.46 5.44
CA PRO A 229 -7.24 11.43 5.42
C PRO A 229 -8.56 10.82 4.95
N TYR A 230 -9.68 11.21 5.55
CA TYR A 230 -11.03 10.79 5.13
C TYR A 230 -12.06 11.87 5.49
N LYS A 231 -13.21 11.86 4.84
CA LYS A 231 -14.38 12.65 5.27
C LYS A 231 -15.29 11.85 6.21
N PRO A 232 -16.06 12.51 7.08
CA PRO A 232 -17.11 11.85 7.85
C PRO A 232 -18.03 11.05 6.93
N CYS A 233 -18.45 9.87 7.39
CA CYS A 233 -19.25 8.96 6.59
C CYS A 233 -20.62 9.56 6.24
N VAL A 234 -20.97 9.54 4.95
CA VAL A 234 -22.23 10.09 4.43
C VAL A 234 -23.49 9.45 5.01
N ASN A 235 -23.41 8.20 5.48
CA ASN A 235 -24.56 7.49 6.05
C ASN A 235 -24.75 7.74 7.55
N CYS A 236 -23.69 7.60 8.37
CA CYS A 236 -23.81 7.67 9.82
C CYS A 236 -23.26 8.96 10.45
N GLN A 237 -22.63 9.83 9.65
CA GLN A 237 -22.02 11.10 10.04
C GLN A 237 -20.88 10.99 11.07
N ARG A 238 -20.32 9.79 11.26
CA ARG A 238 -19.19 9.56 12.16
C ARG A 238 -17.86 9.64 11.42
N ASP A 239 -16.80 9.91 12.17
CA ASP A 239 -15.44 10.04 11.68
C ASP A 239 -14.79 8.67 11.43
N HIS A 240 -15.09 8.08 10.27
CA HIS A 240 -14.39 6.90 9.77
C HIS A 240 -14.35 6.90 8.22
N PRO A 241 -13.39 6.19 7.60
CA PRO A 241 -13.35 6.01 6.16
C PRO A 241 -14.63 5.39 5.59
N TYR A 242 -15.03 5.80 4.39
CA TYR A 242 -16.07 5.13 3.62
C TYR A 242 -15.50 3.80 3.11
N PHE A 243 -16.27 2.72 3.25
CA PHE A 243 -16.00 1.45 2.58
C PHE A 243 -17.26 0.99 1.87
N GLY A 244 -17.17 0.57 0.61
CA GLY A 244 -18.29 0.10 -0.18
C GLY A 244 -18.06 -1.32 -0.68
N LEU A 245 -18.99 -2.24 -0.38
CA LEU A 245 -18.90 -3.62 -0.86
C LEU A 245 -19.38 -3.71 -2.32
N PHE A 246 -18.63 -4.41 -3.17
CA PHE A 246 -19.08 -4.70 -4.53
C PHE A 246 -20.17 -5.79 -4.56
N GLN A 247 -21.05 -5.73 -5.56
CA GLN A 247 -22.23 -6.59 -5.63
C GLN A 247 -21.92 -7.91 -6.34
N GLY A 248 -22.27 -9.05 -5.73
CA GLY A 248 -21.84 -10.36 -6.18
C GLY A 248 -22.28 -10.81 -7.58
N ASP A 249 -23.23 -10.13 -8.22
CA ASP A 249 -23.73 -10.42 -9.57
C ASP A 249 -22.91 -9.74 -10.69
N ALA A 250 -22.10 -8.72 -10.38
CA ALA A 250 -21.31 -7.97 -11.36
C ALA A 250 -20.02 -7.40 -10.75
N THR A 251 -19.09 -8.27 -10.36
CA THR A 251 -17.80 -7.89 -9.74
C THR A 251 -16.58 -8.23 -10.59
N THR A 252 -16.76 -8.89 -11.73
CA THR A 252 -15.65 -9.34 -12.58
C THR A 252 -15.72 -8.69 -13.96
N PHE A 253 -14.66 -7.99 -14.31
CA PHE A 253 -14.63 -7.11 -15.46
C PHE A 253 -13.49 -7.45 -16.42
N LYS A 254 -13.67 -7.15 -17.70
CA LYS A 254 -12.71 -7.48 -18.78
C LYS A 254 -12.04 -6.26 -19.43
N HIS A 255 -12.42 -5.05 -19.05
CA HIS A 255 -11.84 -3.83 -19.60
C HIS A 255 -10.38 -3.59 -19.14
N TRP A 256 -9.90 -4.38 -18.17
CA TRP A 256 -8.54 -4.39 -17.65
C TRP A 256 -8.26 -5.77 -16.99
N PRO A 257 -7.02 -6.29 -16.94
CA PRO A 257 -5.79 -5.80 -17.58
C PRO A 257 -5.70 -6.25 -19.05
N ALA A 258 -4.60 -5.86 -19.72
CA ALA A 258 -4.21 -6.31 -21.06
C ALA A 258 -5.18 -6.02 -22.21
N ALA A 259 -6.37 -5.49 -21.92
CA ALA A 259 -7.33 -5.03 -22.89
C ALA A 259 -6.92 -3.65 -23.46
N ASP A 260 -6.94 -3.56 -24.79
CA ASP A 260 -6.80 -2.31 -25.53
C ASP A 260 -8.17 -1.68 -25.88
N MET A 261 -9.25 -2.15 -25.24
CA MET A 261 -10.61 -1.64 -25.37
C MET A 261 -10.66 -0.15 -24.98
N GLU A 262 -11.24 0.69 -25.84
CA GLU A 262 -11.43 2.13 -25.59
C GLU A 262 -12.92 2.55 -25.66
N ASP A 263 -13.82 1.62 -25.97
CA ASP A 263 -15.24 1.82 -26.24
C ASP A 263 -16.16 1.29 -25.11
N PHE A 264 -15.89 1.70 -23.87
CA PHE A 264 -16.75 1.41 -22.73
C PHE A 264 -16.92 2.65 -21.84
N VAL A 265 -17.95 2.61 -20.99
CA VAL A 265 -18.29 3.69 -20.05
C VAL A 265 -18.28 3.07 -18.65
N LEU A 266 -17.49 3.66 -17.75
CA LEU A 266 -17.21 3.17 -16.39
C LEU A 266 -16.52 1.80 -16.38
N ALA A 267 -17.22 0.71 -16.71
CA ALA A 267 -16.70 -0.64 -16.70
C ALA A 267 -17.30 -1.51 -17.82
N ALA A 268 -16.58 -2.57 -18.21
CA ALA A 268 -17.11 -3.65 -19.04
C ALA A 268 -17.10 -4.98 -18.28
N ASP A 269 -18.29 -5.54 -18.02
CA ASP A 269 -18.48 -6.85 -17.40
C ASP A 269 -17.86 -7.96 -18.25
N ALA A 270 -17.23 -8.93 -17.59
CA ALA A 270 -16.67 -10.09 -18.26
C ALA A 270 -17.77 -10.99 -18.83
N GLY A 271 -18.87 -11.22 -18.10
CA GLY A 271 -19.97 -12.07 -18.51
C GLY A 271 -19.50 -13.45 -19.01
N ALA A 272 -19.93 -13.83 -20.22
CA ALA A 272 -19.52 -15.08 -20.85
C ALA A 272 -18.01 -15.17 -21.18
N ASP A 273 -17.28 -14.03 -21.15
CA ASP A 273 -15.84 -13.99 -21.45
C ASP A 273 -14.96 -14.23 -20.20
N VAL A 274 -15.53 -14.44 -19.02
CA VAL A 274 -14.77 -14.52 -17.75
C VAL A 274 -13.64 -15.56 -17.75
N GLU A 275 -13.77 -16.65 -18.50
CA GLU A 275 -12.71 -17.66 -18.67
C GLU A 275 -11.87 -17.44 -19.95
N SER A 276 -12.31 -16.61 -20.88
CA SER A 276 -11.74 -16.47 -22.22
C SER A 276 -10.75 -15.31 -22.34
N VAL A 277 -10.74 -14.37 -21.39
CA VAL A 277 -9.83 -13.22 -21.35
C VAL A 277 -9.25 -13.01 -19.96
N ALA A 278 -8.21 -12.17 -19.85
CA ALA A 278 -7.79 -11.68 -18.55
C ALA A 278 -8.88 -10.78 -17.96
N THR A 279 -9.09 -10.88 -16.65
CA THR A 279 -10.12 -10.12 -15.94
C THR A 279 -9.55 -9.48 -14.69
N HIS A 280 -10.32 -8.60 -14.07
CA HIS A 280 -10.14 -8.26 -12.67
C HIS A 280 -11.44 -8.43 -11.89
N THR A 281 -11.33 -8.68 -10.60
CA THR A 281 -12.43 -8.95 -9.69
C THR A 281 -12.32 -8.06 -8.46
N SER A 282 -13.36 -7.27 -8.22
CA SER A 282 -13.44 -6.26 -7.17
C SER A 282 -14.17 -6.77 -5.92
N PHE A 283 -13.69 -6.43 -4.73
CA PHE A 283 -14.29 -6.88 -3.47
C PHE A 283 -14.91 -5.75 -2.65
N ILE A 284 -14.07 -4.78 -2.29
CA ILE A 284 -14.45 -3.64 -1.46
C ILE A 284 -13.60 -2.44 -1.89
N ASP A 285 -14.20 -1.26 -1.91
CA ASP A 285 -13.49 0.00 -2.07
C ASP A 285 -13.35 0.76 -0.75
N CYS A 286 -12.56 1.83 -0.79
CA CYS A 286 -12.46 2.82 0.26
C CYS A 286 -12.27 4.20 -0.34
N ASN A 287 -13.19 5.11 0.01
CA ASN A 287 -13.22 6.46 -0.53
C ASN A 287 -12.72 7.47 0.49
N TYR A 288 -11.97 8.47 0.02
CA TYR A 288 -11.74 9.70 0.78
C TYR A 288 -13.07 10.39 1.06
N THR A 289 -13.91 10.52 0.02
CA THR A 289 -15.24 11.10 0.08
C THR A 289 -16.14 10.44 -0.97
N SER A 290 -17.41 10.30 -0.63
CA SER A 290 -18.49 9.92 -1.56
C SER A 290 -19.57 11.01 -1.60
N ILE A 291 -19.18 12.24 -1.26
CA ILE A 291 -20.03 13.42 -1.34
C ILE A 291 -19.79 14.06 -2.72
N PRO A 292 -20.83 14.22 -3.55
CA PRO A 292 -20.66 14.89 -4.84
C PRO A 292 -20.05 16.29 -4.69
N ALA A 293 -19.22 16.67 -5.64
CA ALA A 293 -18.45 17.92 -5.68
C ALA A 293 -17.32 18.07 -4.63
N ASP A 294 -17.20 17.17 -3.64
CA ASP A 294 -16.06 17.22 -2.71
C ASP A 294 -14.76 16.85 -3.43
N VAL A 295 -13.70 17.62 -3.15
CA VAL A 295 -12.35 17.41 -3.69
C VAL A 295 -11.34 17.35 -2.54
N PRO A 296 -10.43 16.36 -2.50
CA PRO A 296 -9.35 16.34 -1.52
C PRO A 296 -8.46 17.58 -1.66
N PRO A 297 -7.80 18.03 -0.56
CA PRO A 297 -6.77 19.06 -0.66
C PRO A 297 -5.67 18.72 -1.69
N ARG A 298 -5.05 19.75 -2.27
CA ARG A 298 -3.91 19.60 -3.19
C ARG A 298 -2.61 20.07 -2.50
N PRO A 299 -1.62 19.19 -2.24
CA PRO A 299 -1.69 17.73 -2.30
C PRO A 299 -2.43 17.11 -1.10
N THR A 300 -2.85 15.85 -1.24
CA THR A 300 -3.27 14.98 -0.14
C THR A 300 -2.46 13.68 -0.17
N THR A 301 -2.16 13.09 1.00
CA THR A 301 -1.36 11.86 1.10
C THR A 301 -2.06 10.79 1.91
N TRP A 302 -2.07 9.56 1.41
CA TRP A 302 -2.53 8.35 2.13
C TRP A 302 -1.39 7.34 2.24
N LEU A 303 -1.32 6.69 3.40
CA LEU A 303 -0.38 5.61 3.68
C LEU A 303 -1.12 4.30 3.94
N PHE A 304 -0.57 3.22 3.39
CA PHE A 304 -1.10 1.88 3.49
C PHE A 304 0.05 0.91 3.76
N ILE A 305 -0.18 -0.12 4.57
CA ILE A 305 0.65 -1.34 4.46
C ILE A 305 -0.02 -2.26 3.44
N THR A 306 0.76 -2.86 2.55
CA THR A 306 0.27 -3.88 1.61
C THR A 306 1.30 -4.99 1.46
N GLY A 307 0.84 -6.18 1.09
CA GLY A 307 1.65 -7.36 0.88
C GLY A 307 0.76 -8.59 0.74
N ALA A 308 1.36 -9.77 0.89
CA ALA A 308 0.62 -11.02 1.02
C ALA A 308 1.18 -11.87 2.16
N THR A 309 0.36 -12.75 2.74
CA THR A 309 0.80 -13.56 3.88
C THR A 309 0.08 -14.89 4.00
N GLN A 310 0.77 -15.89 4.51
CA GLN A 310 0.17 -17.15 4.98
C GLN A 310 -0.04 -17.13 6.51
N GLU A 311 0.46 -16.09 7.18
CA GLU A 311 0.31 -15.93 8.62
C GLU A 311 -1.16 -15.69 8.99
N PRO A 312 -1.59 -16.06 10.21
CA PRO A 312 -2.94 -15.84 10.68
C PRO A 312 -3.28 -14.34 10.83
N SER A 313 -4.57 -14.02 10.94
CA SER A 313 -5.06 -12.66 11.20
C SER A 313 -4.41 -11.96 12.40
N SER A 314 -3.95 -12.71 13.41
CA SER A 314 -3.25 -12.17 14.57
C SER A 314 -1.89 -11.56 14.24
N PHE A 315 -1.21 -12.04 13.19
CA PHE A 315 0.01 -11.43 12.68
C PHE A 315 -0.28 -10.05 12.07
N LEU A 316 -1.31 -9.94 11.22
CA LEU A 316 -1.69 -8.66 10.62
C LEU A 316 -2.14 -7.64 11.67
N ALA A 317 -2.88 -8.09 12.69
CA ALA A 317 -3.24 -7.26 13.83
C ALA A 317 -2.00 -6.75 14.59
N ALA A 318 -1.00 -7.62 14.80
CA ALA A 318 0.26 -7.22 15.43
C ALA A 318 1.08 -6.26 14.55
N LEU A 319 1.07 -6.45 13.23
CA LEU A 319 1.71 -5.56 12.26
C LEU A 319 1.07 -4.17 12.25
N ALA A 320 -0.27 -4.08 12.27
CA ALA A 320 -0.99 -2.83 12.39
C ALA A 320 -0.60 -2.07 13.67
N ARG A 321 -0.62 -2.74 14.83
CA ARG A 321 -0.21 -2.15 16.11
C ARG A 321 1.25 -1.70 16.12
N SER A 322 2.15 -2.51 15.55
CA SER A 322 3.57 -2.18 15.42
C SER A 322 3.81 -0.91 14.61
N TRP A 323 3.04 -0.70 13.53
CA TRP A 323 3.19 0.46 12.67
C TRP A 323 2.57 1.72 13.28
N GLN A 324 1.40 1.60 13.91
CA GLN A 324 0.68 2.71 14.55
C GLN A 324 1.36 3.21 15.84
N ASN A 325 2.00 2.30 16.58
CA ASN A 325 2.55 2.59 17.90
C ASN A 325 4.06 2.38 17.92
N PRO A 326 4.84 3.22 17.21
CA PRO A 326 6.28 3.06 17.18
C PRO A 326 6.86 3.16 18.59
N ALA A 327 7.84 2.31 18.88
CA ALA A 327 8.64 2.37 20.09
C ALA A 327 9.18 3.78 20.39
N ARG A 328 9.30 4.08 21.68
CA ARG A 328 10.05 5.25 22.13
C ARG A 328 11.54 4.98 21.92
N ILE A 329 12.25 5.98 21.41
CA ILE A 329 13.71 5.94 21.21
C ILE A 329 14.36 6.94 22.17
N GLU A 330 15.42 6.50 22.84
CA GLU A 330 16.25 7.35 23.69
C GLU A 330 17.72 7.13 23.35
N THR A 331 18.34 8.13 22.74
CA THR A 331 19.74 8.16 22.32
C THR A 331 20.69 8.63 23.42
N GLY A 332 20.16 9.19 24.51
CA GLY A 332 20.93 9.83 25.57
C GLY A 332 21.40 11.25 25.21
N TYR A 333 20.92 11.80 24.09
CA TYR A 333 21.18 13.17 23.65
C TYR A 333 19.93 14.06 23.70
N GLU A 334 18.78 13.49 24.05
CA GLU A 334 17.54 14.20 24.34
C GLU A 334 17.74 15.06 25.60
N ASN A 335 17.24 16.31 25.59
CA ASN A 335 17.21 17.22 26.75
C ASN A 335 18.57 17.64 27.33
N LYS A 336 19.66 17.53 26.58
CA LYS A 336 20.93 18.18 26.94
C LYS A 336 20.95 19.68 26.62
N GLY A 337 19.97 20.19 25.89
CA GLY A 337 19.83 21.63 25.58
C GLY A 337 19.12 22.44 26.66
N LYS A 338 19.37 23.76 26.68
CA LYS A 338 18.76 24.71 27.64
C LYS A 338 17.29 25.03 27.38
N ILE A 339 16.72 24.56 26.26
CA ILE A 339 15.35 24.84 25.80
C ILE A 339 14.62 23.52 25.58
N PRO A 340 13.35 23.37 26.01
CA PRO A 340 12.54 22.20 25.71
C PRO A 340 12.56 21.86 24.20
N GLY A 341 12.91 20.62 23.87
CA GLY A 341 13.00 20.16 22.48
C GLY A 341 14.37 20.36 21.81
N MET A 342 15.34 21.00 22.45
CA MET A 342 16.72 21.04 21.94
C MET A 342 17.49 19.77 22.34
N ALA A 343 17.64 18.85 21.39
CA ALA A 343 18.64 17.79 21.48
C ALA A 343 20.05 18.36 21.18
N GLN A 344 21.06 17.93 21.94
CA GLN A 344 22.45 18.27 21.70
C GLN A 344 23.29 17.01 21.77
N GLY A 345 24.00 16.69 20.70
CA GLY A 345 24.72 15.43 20.63
C GLY A 345 25.24 15.05 19.27
N ARG A 346 25.98 13.95 19.27
CA ARG A 346 26.51 13.32 18.06
C ARG A 346 25.43 12.58 17.27
N VAL A 347 24.39 12.11 17.95
CA VAL A 347 23.29 11.34 17.37
C VAL A 347 21.99 12.06 17.69
N LEU A 348 21.17 12.27 16.67
CA LEU A 348 19.84 12.86 16.75
C LEU A 348 18.83 11.84 16.24
N TYR A 349 17.81 11.52 17.02
CA TYR A 349 16.63 10.81 16.56
C TYR A 349 15.65 11.81 15.96
N GLU A 350 15.29 11.62 14.69
CA GLU A 350 14.42 12.55 13.93
C GLU A 350 12.96 12.10 13.89
N GLY A 351 12.66 10.96 14.52
CA GLY A 351 11.31 10.41 14.61
C GLY A 351 11.10 9.16 13.76
N TYR A 352 9.85 8.69 13.78
CA TYR A 352 9.40 7.53 13.02
C TYR A 352 8.75 7.99 11.71
N ALA A 353 9.35 7.62 10.59
CA ALA A 353 8.82 7.90 9.26
C ALA A 353 7.79 6.83 8.87
N TYR A 354 6.50 7.08 9.12
CA TYR A 354 5.41 6.15 8.82
C TYR A 354 5.39 5.69 7.36
N SER A 355 5.70 6.57 6.41
CA SER A 355 5.78 6.26 4.96
C SER A 355 6.93 5.31 4.59
N GLN A 356 7.81 4.99 5.54
CA GLN A 356 8.94 4.09 5.39
C GLN A 356 9.01 3.06 6.52
N MET A 357 8.06 2.98 7.45
CA MET A 357 8.17 2.14 8.66
C MET A 357 9.52 2.23 9.40
N ALA A 358 10.19 3.38 9.34
CA ALA A 358 11.58 3.49 9.72
C ALA A 358 11.82 4.51 10.84
N TYR A 359 12.69 4.16 11.77
CA TYR A 359 13.25 5.06 12.77
C TYR A 359 14.42 5.82 12.13
N CYS A 360 14.29 7.14 12.02
CA CYS A 360 15.27 7.98 11.34
C CYS A 360 16.24 8.63 12.32
N PHE A 361 17.52 8.58 11.99
CA PHE A 361 18.60 9.15 12.78
C PHE A 361 19.51 9.99 11.89
N ARG A 362 19.99 11.10 12.45
CA ARG A 362 21.12 11.84 11.91
C ARG A 362 22.30 11.69 12.85
N LYS A 363 23.49 11.40 12.32
CA LYS A 363 24.71 11.35 13.11
C LYS A 363 25.81 12.27 12.58
N PHE A 364 26.74 12.62 13.47
CA PHE A 364 27.99 13.32 13.15
C PHE A 364 29.20 12.47 13.54
N GLY A 365 30.32 12.63 12.83
CA GLY A 365 31.56 11.91 13.10
C GLY A 365 31.43 10.39 12.92
N GLU A 366 31.88 9.64 13.92
CA GLU A 366 32.02 8.17 13.92
C GLU A 366 30.80 7.43 13.33
N ASN A 367 31.05 6.36 12.57
CA ASN A 367 30.00 5.44 12.10
C ASN A 367 29.57 4.49 13.22
N LYS A 368 28.92 5.08 14.22
CA LYS A 368 28.31 4.37 15.35
C LYS A 368 27.08 5.16 15.83
N ILE A 369 25.98 4.49 16.15
CA ILE A 369 24.89 5.03 16.95
C ILE A 369 24.51 4.01 18.01
N GLU A 370 24.02 4.51 19.14
CA GLU A 370 23.59 3.71 20.28
C GLU A 370 22.34 4.37 20.87
N PHE A 371 21.33 3.56 21.14
CA PHE A 371 20.07 4.05 21.68
C PHE A 371 19.31 2.92 22.38
N GLN A 372 18.46 3.31 23.31
CA GLN A 372 17.45 2.46 23.91
C GLN A 372 16.19 2.51 23.05
N MET A 373 15.69 1.35 22.64
CA MET A 373 14.37 1.19 22.06
C MET A 373 13.44 0.63 23.14
N THR A 374 12.34 1.32 23.40
CA THR A 374 11.31 0.92 24.37
C THR A 374 9.98 0.73 23.64
N PRO A 375 9.62 -0.52 23.28
CA PRO A 375 8.35 -0.84 22.62
C PRO A 375 7.13 -0.39 23.42
N LYS A 376 6.15 0.24 22.76
CA LYS A 376 4.79 0.43 23.31
C LYS A 376 3.89 -0.76 22.96
N GLU A 377 4.11 -1.28 21.77
CA GLU A 377 3.57 -2.51 21.20
C GLU A 377 4.76 -3.29 20.62
N LYS A 378 4.58 -4.58 20.33
CA LYS A 378 5.62 -5.38 19.66
C LYS A 378 6.07 -4.69 18.38
N VAL A 379 7.38 -4.44 18.24
CA VAL A 379 7.96 -3.87 17.02
C VAL A 379 8.36 -5.00 16.08
N ILE A 380 7.62 -5.15 14.99
CA ILE A 380 7.86 -6.18 13.98
C ILE A 380 8.81 -5.63 12.92
N ASN A 381 9.91 -6.35 12.72
CA ASN A 381 10.90 -6.08 11.69
C ASN A 381 11.39 -4.62 11.63
N PRO A 382 11.97 -4.08 12.73
CA PRO A 382 12.32 -2.67 12.80
C PRO A 382 13.28 -2.26 11.70
N VAL A 383 13.03 -1.07 11.14
CA VAL A 383 13.85 -0.46 10.10
C VAL A 383 14.51 0.79 10.64
N PHE A 384 15.80 0.95 10.40
CA PHE A 384 16.57 2.12 10.82
C PHE A 384 17.16 2.81 9.60
N ILE A 385 17.05 4.13 9.54
CA ILE A 385 17.72 4.95 8.55
C ILE A 385 18.69 5.85 9.31
N VAL A 386 19.98 5.76 9.00
CA VAL A 386 21.03 6.56 9.64
C VAL A 386 21.71 7.42 8.59
N ASN A 387 21.41 8.71 8.60
CA ASN A 387 21.98 9.68 7.67
C ASN A 387 23.44 9.98 8.01
N SER A 388 24.21 10.36 6.97
CA SER A 388 25.64 10.69 7.07
C SER A 388 26.50 9.50 7.49
N TRP A 389 26.16 8.29 7.05
CA TRP A 389 26.97 7.09 7.18
C TRP A 389 28.04 7.03 6.10
N THR A 390 29.30 6.83 6.47
CA THR A 390 30.43 6.88 5.52
C THR A 390 31.16 5.54 5.34
N SER A 391 30.80 4.51 6.11
CA SER A 391 31.33 3.15 5.95
C SER A 391 30.49 2.35 4.97
N SER A 392 31.10 1.40 4.27
CA SER A 392 30.41 0.49 3.35
C SER A 392 29.64 -0.63 4.05
N SER A 393 29.85 -0.82 5.36
CA SER A 393 29.24 -1.86 6.17
C SER A 393 28.63 -1.31 7.44
N ALA A 394 27.79 -2.14 8.06
CA ALA A 394 27.37 -1.97 9.44
C ALA A 394 27.13 -3.32 10.10
N ARG A 395 27.36 -3.36 11.41
CA ARG A 395 27.05 -4.43 12.34
C ARG A 395 26.01 -3.94 13.33
N VAL A 396 25.16 -4.84 13.77
CA VAL A 396 24.06 -4.54 14.71
C VAL A 396 24.21 -5.41 15.94
N SER A 397 24.07 -4.82 17.12
CA SER A 397 24.00 -5.55 18.39
C SER A 397 22.71 -5.20 19.12
N LEU A 398 22.10 -6.20 19.75
CA LEU A 398 20.97 -6.05 20.68
C LEU A 398 21.41 -6.53 22.06
N ASP A 399 21.25 -5.69 23.09
CA ASP A 399 21.64 -5.98 24.48
C ASP A 399 23.07 -6.53 24.61
N GLY A 400 24.00 -5.89 23.90
CA GLY A 400 25.43 -6.27 23.89
C GLY A 400 25.78 -7.47 23.00
N LYS A 401 24.79 -8.20 22.46
CA LYS A 401 25.01 -9.35 21.58
C LYS A 401 24.95 -8.96 20.11
N GLU A 402 26.04 -9.16 19.38
CA GLU A 402 26.08 -8.94 17.92
C GLU A 402 25.12 -9.90 17.20
N LEU A 403 24.28 -9.36 16.32
CA LEU A 403 23.32 -10.12 15.53
C LEU A 403 24.02 -10.87 14.40
N ASP A 404 23.56 -12.10 14.14
CA ASP A 404 23.96 -12.85 12.94
C ASP A 404 23.57 -12.07 11.68
N GLN A 405 24.46 -12.01 10.68
CA GLN A 405 24.24 -11.31 9.41
C GLN A 405 23.00 -11.81 8.65
N ARG A 406 22.51 -13.03 8.92
CA ARG A 406 21.27 -13.55 8.34
C ARG A 406 20.03 -12.86 8.92
N LYS A 407 20.12 -12.34 10.14
CA LYS A 407 19.02 -11.70 10.91
C LYS A 407 18.84 -10.22 10.62
N PHE A 408 19.63 -9.63 9.73
CA PHE A 408 19.40 -8.27 9.28
C PHE A 408 19.86 -8.10 7.84
N ARG A 409 19.50 -6.99 7.22
CA ARG A 409 19.98 -6.56 5.91
C ARG A 409 20.40 -5.10 6.02
N THR A 410 21.47 -4.74 5.34
CA THR A 410 21.96 -3.37 5.28
C THR A 410 22.18 -2.94 3.85
N GLN A 411 21.93 -1.67 3.57
CA GLN A 411 22.30 -1.06 2.30
C GLN A 411 22.70 0.39 2.52
N ILE A 412 23.59 0.89 1.67
CA ILE A 412 23.93 2.30 1.59
C ILE A 412 23.22 2.87 0.38
N ASP A 413 22.34 3.85 0.61
CA ASP A 413 21.71 4.66 -0.44
C ASP A 413 22.24 6.10 -0.34
N GLY A 414 23.13 6.47 -1.25
CA GLY A 414 23.88 7.73 -1.15
C GLY A 414 24.74 7.80 0.12
N LYS A 415 24.28 8.57 1.13
CA LYS A 415 24.94 8.71 2.45
C LYS A 415 24.09 8.14 3.59
N ASP A 416 23.03 7.42 3.25
CA ASP A 416 22.08 6.88 4.21
C ASP A 416 22.31 5.39 4.35
N LEU A 417 22.57 4.95 5.58
CA LEU A 417 22.54 3.53 5.92
C LEU A 417 21.09 3.15 6.23
N VAL A 418 20.56 2.20 5.48
CA VAL A 418 19.26 1.58 5.77
C VAL A 418 19.52 0.19 6.33
N ILE A 419 18.88 -0.13 7.46
CA ILE A 419 18.97 -1.42 8.13
C ILE A 419 17.56 -1.96 8.31
N TRP A 420 17.33 -3.20 7.89
CA TRP A 420 16.12 -3.96 8.19
C TRP A 420 16.49 -5.13 9.09
N ILE A 421 15.83 -5.27 10.25
CA ILE A 421 16.10 -6.37 11.19
C ILE A 421 14.99 -7.42 11.10
N ASP A 422 15.37 -8.68 10.98
CA ASP A 422 14.48 -9.84 10.99
C ASP A 422 14.15 -10.31 12.40
N GLN A 423 13.59 -9.44 13.24
CA GLN A 423 13.25 -9.76 14.63
C GLN A 423 11.96 -9.05 15.05
N VAL A 424 11.37 -9.56 16.13
CA VAL A 424 10.35 -8.85 16.90
C VAL A 424 11.01 -8.32 18.18
N ILE A 425 10.86 -7.03 18.47
CA ILE A 425 11.33 -6.42 19.71
C ILE A 425 10.11 -6.09 20.57
N ASP A 426 9.95 -6.77 21.69
CA ASP A 426 8.79 -6.67 22.59
C ASP A 426 9.15 -6.28 24.04
N GLN A 427 10.43 -6.08 24.31
CA GLN A 427 10.95 -5.56 25.57
C GLN A 427 11.88 -4.38 25.30
N PRO A 428 12.17 -3.54 26.32
CA PRO A 428 13.21 -2.55 26.21
C PRO A 428 14.53 -3.21 25.80
N THR A 429 15.11 -2.77 24.67
CA THR A 429 16.35 -3.32 24.11
C THR A 429 17.33 -2.20 23.78
N GLN A 430 18.58 -2.36 24.23
CA GLN A 430 19.68 -1.48 23.83
C GLN A 430 20.17 -1.89 22.44
N ILE A 431 20.17 -0.96 21.49
CA ILE A 431 20.59 -1.21 20.11
C ILE A 431 21.87 -0.41 19.83
N ILE A 432 22.86 -1.10 19.27
CA ILE A 432 24.11 -0.50 18.80
C ILE A 432 24.27 -0.83 17.32
N ILE A 433 24.47 0.20 16.50
CA ILE A 433 24.82 0.06 15.08
C ILE A 433 26.20 0.69 14.91
N ARG A 434 27.16 -0.04 14.33
CA ARG A 434 28.54 0.43 14.11
C ARG A 434 29.10 -0.11 12.79
N ALA A 435 30.14 0.51 12.24
CA ALA A 435 30.79 0.06 10.99
C ALA A 435 31.29 -1.40 11.02
#